data_AF-A0A7S0B3B3-F1
#
_entry.id   AF-A0A7S0B3B3-F1
#
_cell.length_a   1.000
_cell.length_b   1.000
_cell.length_c   1.000
_cell.angle_alpha   90.00
_cell.angle_beta   90.00
_cell.angle_gamma   90.00
#
_symmetry.space_group_name_H-M   'P 1'
#
loop_
_entity.id
_entity.type
_entity.pdbx_description
1 polymer ?
#
loop_
_entity_poly.entity_id
_entity_poly.type
_entity_poly.pdbx_seq_one_letter_code
_entity_poly.pdbx_strand_id
1 'polypeptide(L)'
;THFPDVAEAVGDTLLARAGQLQELLPDLHLPKLLQGQHAELRLDRNLVAALLANAFLGTLPVNQRREAMPLVSFDRLIQVTSKAAQKAPHEKAKLRMILNYFERIGVEPLRGFVTVYRRCRPVLSRQATIEIWQGSGKPLLPLEVVRDSVGLEGEEGFGCLHADFANMFIGGGVLSGGCVQEEIRFAVCPENMAAMCVCPAMLANESLTIEGAEQFSAYKGYGAGRVLGLRYGGNHVDRNARDTEGTLLVALCAMDAFDYRSEPDASLQRQMAVEHVMRELEKAAAAFAP
;
A
#
# COMPACT_ATOMS: atom_id res chain seq x y z
N THR A 1 28.09 -11.12 6.85
CA THR A 1 26.68 -11.54 6.66
C THR A 1 25.93 -10.39 5.98
N HIS A 2 25.09 -10.67 4.98
CA HIS A 2 24.48 -9.64 4.11
C HIS A 2 23.01 -9.32 4.43
N PHE A 3 22.48 -9.96 5.46
CA PHE A 3 21.24 -9.56 6.09
C PHE A 3 21.45 -8.23 6.83
N PRO A 4 20.46 -7.32 6.87
CA PRO A 4 20.54 -6.14 7.72
C PRO A 4 20.79 -6.56 9.18
N ASP A 5 21.39 -5.70 10.01
CA ASP A 5 21.47 -5.98 11.44
C ASP A 5 20.05 -6.04 12.01
N VAL A 6 19.69 -7.22 12.54
CA VAL A 6 18.37 -7.49 13.13
C VAL A 6 18.54 -7.94 14.56
N ALA A 7 17.61 -7.57 15.43
CA ALA A 7 17.54 -8.12 16.77
C ALA A 7 17.36 -9.65 16.71
N GLU A 8 18.06 -10.38 17.58
CA GLU A 8 18.00 -11.84 17.67
C GLU A 8 16.56 -12.35 17.85
N ALA A 9 15.72 -11.57 18.54
CA ALA A 9 14.32 -11.88 18.84
C ALA A 9 13.34 -11.71 17.65
N VAL A 10 13.76 -11.20 16.50
CA VAL A 10 12.84 -11.02 15.35
C VAL A 10 12.31 -12.37 14.85
N GLY A 11 13.15 -13.41 14.91
CA GLY A 11 12.79 -14.76 14.48
C GLY A 11 11.69 -15.34 15.37
N ASP A 12 11.83 -15.18 16.68
CA ASP A 12 10.82 -15.59 17.67
C ASP A 12 9.51 -14.85 17.45
N THR A 13 9.58 -13.54 17.16
CA THR A 13 8.38 -12.75 16.86
C THR A 13 7.68 -13.24 15.59
N LEU A 14 8.42 -13.48 14.50
CA LEU A 14 7.87 -14.03 13.25
C LEU A 14 7.17 -15.37 13.49
N LEU A 15 7.82 -16.30 14.19
CA LEU A 15 7.26 -17.62 14.48
C LEU A 15 6.02 -17.51 15.37
N ALA A 16 6.07 -16.69 16.42
CA ALA A 16 4.94 -16.49 17.33
C ALA A 16 3.73 -15.90 16.59
N ARG A 17 3.93 -14.85 15.78
CA ARG A 17 2.84 -14.24 15.00
C ARG A 17 2.30 -15.18 13.94
N ALA A 18 3.16 -15.91 13.23
CA ALA A 18 2.70 -16.86 12.23
C ALA A 18 1.85 -17.98 12.85
N GLY A 19 2.23 -18.47 14.03
CA GLY A 19 1.50 -19.51 14.77
C GLY A 19 0.11 -19.09 15.28
N GLN A 20 -0.17 -17.79 15.37
CA GLN A 20 -1.47 -17.25 15.80
C GLN A 20 -2.53 -17.26 14.68
N LEU A 21 -2.16 -17.52 13.42
CA LEU A 21 -3.08 -17.37 12.29
C LEU A 21 -4.35 -18.22 12.43
N GLN A 22 -4.23 -19.49 12.82
CA GLN A 22 -5.39 -20.38 12.99
C GLN A 22 -6.30 -19.93 14.14
N GLU A 23 -5.74 -19.37 15.21
CA GLU A 23 -6.52 -18.87 16.34
C GLU A 23 -7.31 -17.60 15.96
N LEU A 24 -6.65 -16.69 15.22
CA LEU A 24 -7.22 -15.42 14.78
C LEU A 24 -8.13 -15.57 13.55
N LEU A 25 -7.97 -16.64 12.78
CA LEU A 25 -8.76 -16.96 11.60
C LEU A 25 -9.10 -18.47 11.59
N PRO A 26 -10.08 -18.94 12.40
CA PRO A 26 -10.35 -20.36 12.63
C PRO A 26 -10.66 -21.18 11.38
N ASP A 27 -11.31 -20.59 10.39
CA ASP A 27 -11.65 -21.29 9.15
C ASP A 27 -10.56 -21.15 8.07
N LEU A 28 -9.46 -20.44 8.38
CA LEU A 28 -8.41 -20.01 7.43
C LEU A 28 -8.97 -19.35 6.16
N HIS A 29 -10.18 -18.80 6.25
CA HIS A 29 -10.87 -18.16 5.16
C HIS A 29 -10.76 -16.64 5.32
N LEU A 30 -9.87 -16.01 4.54
CA LEU A 30 -9.75 -14.57 4.50
C LEU A 30 -10.70 -14.00 3.44
N PRO A 31 -11.71 -13.18 3.82
CA PRO A 31 -12.63 -12.58 2.86
C PRO A 31 -11.88 -11.68 1.85
N LYS A 32 -12.39 -11.62 0.62
CA LYS A 32 -11.84 -10.78 -0.44
C LYS A 32 -12.80 -9.64 -0.78
N LEU A 33 -12.24 -8.47 -1.05
CA LEU A 33 -12.98 -7.32 -1.57
C LEU A 33 -13.06 -7.44 -3.08
N LEU A 34 -14.12 -8.08 -3.59
CA LEU A 34 -14.24 -8.45 -5.00
C LEU A 34 -14.39 -7.25 -5.95
N GLN A 35 -14.06 -7.43 -7.24
CA GLN A 35 -14.26 -6.40 -8.27
C GLN A 35 -15.76 -6.12 -8.47
N GLY A 36 -16.08 -4.86 -8.72
CA GLY A 36 -17.43 -4.32 -8.91
C GLY A 36 -18.24 -4.18 -7.64
N GLN A 37 -17.67 -4.50 -6.47
CA GLN A 37 -18.39 -4.48 -5.20
C GLN A 37 -17.88 -3.36 -4.29
N HIS A 38 -18.77 -2.45 -3.93
CA HIS A 38 -18.52 -1.50 -2.84
C HIS A 38 -18.59 -2.26 -1.51
N ALA A 39 -17.47 -2.39 -0.83
CA ALA A 39 -17.36 -3.20 0.39
C ALA A 39 -16.19 -2.74 1.24
N GLU A 40 -16.20 -3.13 2.51
CA GLU A 40 -15.11 -2.91 3.46
C GLU A 40 -14.74 -4.20 4.17
N LEU A 41 -13.49 -4.29 4.60
CA LEU A 41 -12.98 -5.38 5.42
C LEU A 41 -12.12 -4.78 6.53
N ARG A 42 -12.59 -4.94 7.76
CA ARG A 42 -11.89 -4.52 8.98
C ARG A 42 -11.11 -5.69 9.57
N LEU A 43 -9.80 -5.54 9.72
CA LEU A 43 -8.87 -6.56 10.19
C LEU A 43 -8.23 -6.14 11.51
N ASP A 44 -8.27 -7.01 12.53
CA ASP A 44 -7.50 -6.79 13.75
C ASP A 44 -5.99 -6.76 13.42
N ARG A 45 -5.23 -5.84 14.02
CA ARG A 45 -3.79 -5.72 13.73
C ARG A 45 -2.99 -6.97 14.10
N ASN A 46 -3.44 -7.78 15.06
CA ASN A 46 -2.83 -9.08 15.33
C ASN A 46 -3.04 -10.06 14.18
N LEU A 47 -4.22 -10.05 13.53
CA LEU A 47 -4.46 -10.84 12.33
C LEU A 47 -3.60 -10.35 11.17
N VAL A 48 -3.47 -9.02 10.99
CA VAL A 48 -2.55 -8.44 9.99
C VAL A 48 -1.12 -8.91 10.23
N ALA A 49 -0.62 -8.84 11.47
CA ALA A 49 0.71 -9.33 11.81
C ALA A 49 0.90 -10.82 11.52
N ALA A 50 -0.10 -11.65 11.83
CA ALA A 50 -0.07 -13.08 11.54
C ALA A 50 -0.05 -13.37 10.03
N LEU A 51 -0.82 -12.62 9.24
CA LEU A 51 -0.82 -12.72 7.77
C LEU A 51 0.55 -12.33 7.19
N LEU A 52 1.12 -11.20 7.63
CA LEU A 52 2.43 -10.74 7.16
C LEU A 52 3.55 -11.68 7.59
N ALA A 53 3.49 -12.25 8.79
CA ALA A 53 4.47 -13.25 9.24
C ALA A 53 4.41 -14.52 8.38
N ASN A 54 3.20 -15.02 8.08
CA ASN A 54 3.04 -16.17 7.17
C ASN A 54 3.49 -15.84 5.74
N ALA A 55 3.22 -14.62 5.25
CA ALA A 55 3.71 -14.17 3.95
C ALA A 55 5.24 -14.13 3.91
N PHE A 56 5.87 -13.60 4.97
CA PHE A 56 7.31 -13.52 5.11
C PHE A 56 7.97 -14.90 5.14
N LEU A 57 7.37 -15.85 5.85
CA LEU A 57 7.83 -17.25 5.95
C LEU A 57 7.46 -18.11 4.74
N GLY A 58 6.69 -17.58 3.78
CA GLY A 58 6.26 -18.31 2.59
C GLY A 58 5.24 -19.42 2.88
N THR A 59 4.46 -19.31 3.95
CA THR A 59 3.47 -20.31 4.38
C THR A 59 2.04 -19.98 3.96
N LEU A 60 1.81 -18.81 3.36
CA LEU A 60 0.52 -18.51 2.73
C LEU A 60 0.33 -19.34 1.46
N PRO A 61 -0.91 -19.80 1.16
CA PRO A 61 -1.20 -20.47 -0.09
C PRO A 61 -0.93 -19.52 -1.25
N VAL A 62 -0.33 -20.04 -2.32
CA VAL A 62 -0.11 -19.26 -3.54
C VAL A 62 -1.47 -18.93 -4.15
N ASN A 63 -1.77 -17.64 -4.30
CA ASN A 63 -2.97 -17.18 -4.99
C ASN A 63 -3.07 -17.85 -6.36
N GLN A 64 -4.24 -18.42 -6.67
CA GLN A 64 -4.47 -18.97 -7.99
C GLN A 64 -4.48 -17.83 -9.00
N ARG A 65 -3.78 -17.99 -10.14
CA ARG A 65 -3.66 -16.96 -11.20
C ARG A 65 -4.99 -16.36 -11.69
N ARG A 66 -6.12 -17.02 -11.41
CA ARG A 66 -7.46 -16.63 -11.85
C ARG A 66 -8.03 -15.42 -11.11
N GLU A 67 -7.51 -15.07 -9.94
CA GLU A 67 -8.15 -14.08 -9.06
C GLU A 67 -7.67 -12.65 -9.28
N ALA A 68 -6.79 -12.39 -10.25
CA ALA A 68 -6.17 -11.08 -10.47
C ALA A 68 -5.64 -10.44 -9.18
N MET A 69 -5.04 -11.24 -8.30
CA MET A 69 -4.49 -10.79 -7.01
C MET A 69 -3.03 -10.37 -7.14
N PRO A 70 -2.55 -9.44 -6.30
CA PRO A 70 -1.12 -9.22 -6.10
C PRO A 70 -0.39 -10.50 -5.69
N LEU A 71 0.89 -10.57 -6.04
CA LEU A 71 1.78 -11.63 -5.55
C LEU A 71 2.31 -11.24 -4.17
N VAL A 72 1.92 -12.00 -3.14
CA VAL A 72 2.39 -11.81 -1.76
C VAL A 72 3.46 -12.86 -1.45
N SER A 73 4.70 -12.63 -1.90
CA SER A 73 5.86 -13.46 -1.56
C SER A 73 7.07 -12.58 -1.28
N PHE A 74 7.73 -12.85 -0.15
CA PHE A 74 8.96 -12.16 0.26
C PHE A 74 10.23 -12.80 -0.33
N ASP A 75 10.12 -13.85 -1.15
CA ASP A 75 11.27 -14.60 -1.68
C ASP A 75 12.30 -13.67 -2.34
N ARG A 76 11.84 -12.74 -3.17
CA ARG A 76 12.73 -11.79 -3.87
C ARG A 76 13.40 -10.81 -2.92
N LEU A 77 12.69 -10.34 -1.90
CA LEU A 77 13.22 -9.48 -0.85
C LEU A 77 14.24 -10.22 0.04
N ILE A 78 14.00 -11.50 0.36
CA ILE A 78 14.84 -12.31 1.26
C ILE A 78 16.10 -12.85 0.55
N GLN A 79 16.07 -13.03 -0.77
CA GLN A 79 17.24 -13.41 -1.59
C GLN A 79 18.36 -12.34 -1.64
N VAL A 80 18.34 -11.37 -0.72
CA VAL A 80 19.35 -10.31 -0.49
C VAL A 80 20.75 -10.82 -0.06
N THR A 81 20.95 -12.13 0.09
CA THR A 81 22.28 -12.70 0.36
C THR A 81 23.11 -12.97 -0.91
N SER A 82 22.50 -12.84 -2.10
CA SER A 82 23.18 -13.05 -3.39
C SER A 82 24.00 -11.84 -3.84
N LYS A 83 24.95 -12.03 -4.79
CA LYS A 83 25.64 -10.92 -5.47
C LYS A 83 24.66 -9.91 -6.11
N ALA A 84 23.46 -10.35 -6.48
CA ALA A 84 22.41 -9.48 -7.02
C ALA A 84 21.91 -8.46 -5.98
N ALA A 85 21.91 -8.82 -4.71
CA ALA A 85 21.50 -7.94 -3.63
C ALA A 85 22.42 -6.74 -3.39
N GLN A 86 23.72 -6.91 -3.62
CA GLN A 86 24.66 -5.77 -3.61
C GLN A 86 24.32 -4.75 -4.71
N LYS A 87 23.61 -5.19 -5.76
CA LYS A 87 23.15 -4.32 -6.85
C LYS A 87 21.78 -3.68 -6.58
N ALA A 88 21.07 -4.09 -5.52
CA ALA A 88 19.72 -3.61 -5.17
C ALA A 88 19.65 -3.06 -3.73
N PRO A 89 20.29 -1.90 -3.44
CA PRO A 89 20.31 -1.33 -2.09
C PRO A 89 18.91 -0.94 -1.56
N HIS A 90 17.98 -0.63 -2.46
CA HIS A 90 16.59 -0.32 -2.10
C HIS A 90 15.84 -1.54 -1.56
N GLU A 91 16.04 -2.75 -2.12
CA GLU A 91 15.45 -3.99 -1.59
C GLU A 91 15.93 -4.26 -0.16
N LYS A 92 17.23 -4.02 0.11
CA LYS A 92 17.77 -4.12 1.48
C LYS A 92 17.13 -3.11 2.43
N ALA A 93 16.90 -1.88 1.96
CA ALA A 93 16.23 -0.86 2.75
C ALA A 93 14.78 -1.26 3.08
N LYS A 94 14.01 -1.72 2.09
CA LYS A 94 12.64 -2.22 2.30
C LYS A 94 12.62 -3.41 3.25
N LEU A 95 13.48 -4.40 3.05
CA LEU A 95 13.59 -5.54 3.96
C LEU A 95 13.91 -5.08 5.39
N ARG A 96 14.83 -4.12 5.57
CA ARG A 96 15.13 -3.60 6.91
C ARG A 96 13.91 -2.93 7.56
N MET A 97 13.09 -2.21 6.80
CA MET A 97 11.86 -1.57 7.29
C MET A 97 10.80 -2.60 7.70
N ILE A 98 10.62 -3.65 6.91
CA ILE A 98 9.74 -4.79 7.24
C ILE A 98 10.23 -5.51 8.50
N LEU A 99 11.54 -5.73 8.63
CA LEU A 99 12.11 -6.33 9.83
C LEU A 99 11.95 -5.41 11.05
N ASN A 100 12.05 -4.09 10.88
CA ASN A 100 11.80 -3.14 11.95
C ASN A 100 10.36 -3.22 12.47
N TYR A 101 9.38 -3.46 11.58
CA TYR A 101 8.01 -3.75 11.99
C TYR A 101 7.95 -4.98 12.90
N PHE A 102 8.56 -6.10 12.52
CA PHE A 102 8.56 -7.30 13.36
C PHE A 102 9.32 -7.11 14.68
N GLU A 103 10.44 -6.39 14.69
CA GLU A 103 11.14 -6.03 15.93
C GLU A 103 10.24 -5.24 16.89
N ARG A 104 9.50 -4.27 16.35
CA ARG A 104 8.60 -3.40 17.11
C ARG A 104 7.41 -4.13 17.71
N ILE A 105 6.72 -4.98 16.95
CA ILE A 105 5.54 -5.71 17.43
C ILE A 105 5.87 -6.90 18.33
N GLY A 106 7.15 -7.25 18.45
CA GLY A 106 7.64 -8.25 19.40
C GLY A 106 7.75 -7.71 20.83
N VAL A 107 7.88 -6.39 20.99
CA VAL A 107 8.03 -5.73 22.29
C VAL A 107 6.83 -4.88 22.68
N GLU A 108 6.02 -4.44 21.71
CA GLU A 108 4.85 -3.59 21.93
C GLU A 108 3.56 -4.27 21.49
N PRO A 109 2.45 -4.10 22.26
CA PRO A 109 1.18 -4.69 21.91
C PRO A 109 0.57 -4.00 20.68
N LEU A 110 0.07 -4.81 19.75
CA LEU A 110 -0.74 -4.33 18.64
C LEU A 110 -2.17 -4.10 19.09
N ARG A 111 -2.66 -2.88 18.92
CA ARG A 111 -4.03 -2.45 19.22
C ARG A 111 -4.63 -1.73 18.03
N GLY A 112 -5.94 -1.87 17.88
CA GLY A 112 -6.72 -1.28 16.81
C GLY A 112 -6.76 -2.15 15.55
N PHE A 113 -7.24 -1.56 14.48
CA PHE A 113 -7.60 -2.25 13.25
C PHE A 113 -6.90 -1.64 12.03
N VAL A 114 -6.84 -2.43 10.96
CA VAL A 114 -6.61 -1.94 9.60
C VAL A 114 -7.90 -2.18 8.83
N THR A 115 -8.50 -1.12 8.28
CA THR A 115 -9.72 -1.24 7.48
C THR A 115 -9.40 -0.96 6.03
N VAL A 116 -9.77 -1.90 5.15
CA VAL A 116 -9.63 -1.73 3.71
C VAL A 116 -11.02 -1.51 3.12
N TYR A 117 -11.21 -0.40 2.42
CA TYR A 117 -12.43 -0.06 1.70
C TYR A 117 -12.17 -0.22 0.20
N ARG A 118 -13.03 -0.94 -0.49
CA ARG A 118 -13.11 -0.91 -1.95
C ARG A 118 -14.26 -0.01 -2.37
N ARG A 119 -13.92 1.11 -3.01
CA ARG A 119 -14.90 2.08 -3.50
C ARG A 119 -15.11 1.84 -4.99
N CYS A 120 -16.37 1.74 -5.40
CA CYS A 120 -16.76 1.56 -6.80
C CYS A 120 -17.67 2.70 -7.24
N ARG A 121 -17.37 3.30 -8.39
CA ARG A 121 -18.26 4.22 -9.10
C ARG A 121 -19.16 3.45 -10.07
N PRO A 122 -20.39 3.91 -10.36
CA PRO A 122 -21.21 3.31 -11.41
C PRO A 122 -20.48 3.31 -12.75
N VAL A 123 -20.51 2.17 -13.46
CA VAL A 123 -19.96 2.08 -14.82
C VAL A 123 -20.98 2.70 -15.78
N LEU A 124 -20.60 3.83 -16.39
CA LEU A 124 -21.44 4.57 -17.33
C LEU A 124 -20.89 4.44 -18.76
N SER A 125 -21.74 4.74 -19.74
CA SER A 125 -21.27 4.92 -21.11
C SER A 125 -20.36 6.14 -21.19
N ARG A 126 -19.41 6.14 -22.13
CA ARG A 126 -18.51 7.29 -22.38
C ARG A 126 -19.28 8.60 -22.53
N GLN A 127 -20.39 8.57 -23.27
CA GLN A 127 -21.22 9.74 -23.50
C GLN A 127 -21.86 10.24 -22.20
N ALA A 128 -22.42 9.34 -21.39
CA ALA A 128 -23.02 9.71 -20.10
C ALA A 128 -21.98 10.26 -19.11
N THR A 129 -20.77 9.68 -19.05
CA THR A 129 -19.68 10.22 -18.24
C THR A 129 -19.33 11.66 -18.64
N ILE A 130 -19.17 11.91 -19.95
CA ILE A 130 -18.88 13.25 -20.47
C ILE A 130 -19.97 14.25 -20.10
N GLU A 131 -21.23 13.89 -20.29
CA GLU A 131 -22.38 14.75 -19.97
C GLU A 131 -22.44 15.12 -18.49
N ILE A 132 -22.15 14.17 -17.59
CA ILE A 132 -22.10 14.42 -16.14
C ILE A 132 -20.99 15.42 -15.78
N TRP A 133 -19.78 15.21 -16.29
CA TRP A 133 -18.66 16.10 -15.97
C TRP A 133 -18.82 17.49 -16.59
N GLN A 134 -19.31 17.58 -17.83
CA GLN A 134 -19.59 18.86 -18.49
C GLN A 134 -20.73 19.63 -17.80
N GLY A 135 -21.74 18.92 -17.29
CA GLY A 135 -22.85 19.50 -16.56
C GLY A 135 -22.54 19.87 -15.11
N SER A 136 -21.35 19.55 -14.59
CA SER A 136 -20.99 19.83 -13.19
C SER A 136 -20.79 21.33 -12.95
N GLY A 137 -21.70 21.95 -12.20
CA GLY A 137 -21.59 23.33 -11.72
C GLY A 137 -20.95 23.46 -10.32
N LYS A 138 -20.34 22.40 -9.78
CA LYS A 138 -19.72 22.45 -8.45
C LYS A 138 -18.52 23.40 -8.46
N PRO A 139 -18.35 24.26 -7.44
CA PRO A 139 -17.18 25.13 -7.35
C PRO A 139 -15.92 24.30 -7.07
N LEU A 140 -14.76 24.84 -7.46
CA LEU A 140 -13.48 24.32 -7.01
C LEU A 140 -13.36 24.45 -5.49
N LEU A 141 -12.78 23.43 -4.85
CA LEU A 141 -12.49 23.46 -3.42
C LEU A 141 -11.23 24.30 -3.14
N PRO A 142 -11.03 24.80 -1.89
CA PRO A 142 -9.78 25.44 -1.50
C PRO A 142 -8.58 24.54 -1.79
N LEU A 143 -7.52 25.14 -2.33
CA LEU A 143 -6.25 24.47 -2.63
C LEU A 143 -5.15 25.10 -1.77
N GLU A 144 -4.52 24.28 -0.94
CA GLU A 144 -3.30 24.63 -0.24
C GLU A 144 -2.13 23.88 -0.87
N VAL A 145 -1.05 24.62 -1.18
CA VAL A 145 0.18 24.05 -1.72
C VAL A 145 1.25 24.17 -0.66
N VAL A 146 1.70 23.03 -0.14
CA VAL A 146 2.79 22.95 0.84
C VAL A 146 4.14 23.20 0.17
N ARG A 147 5.17 23.46 0.98
CA ARG A 147 6.53 23.69 0.48
C ARG A 147 7.10 22.44 -0.20
N ASP A 148 8.03 22.68 -1.12
CA ASP A 148 8.79 21.61 -1.75
C ASP A 148 9.44 20.68 -0.71
N SER A 149 9.54 19.39 -1.04
CA SER A 149 10.17 18.36 -0.21
C SER A 149 9.43 18.01 1.09
N VAL A 150 8.17 18.40 1.24
CA VAL A 150 7.27 17.87 2.27
C VAL A 150 6.59 16.61 1.74
N GLY A 151 6.81 15.47 2.41
CA GLY A 151 6.14 14.20 2.12
C GLY A 151 4.71 14.17 2.65
N LEU A 152 3.86 13.29 2.10
CA LEU A 152 2.48 13.11 2.58
C LEU A 152 2.43 12.62 4.04
N GLU A 153 3.47 11.90 4.45
CA GLU A 153 3.66 11.41 5.82
C GLU A 153 4.20 12.46 6.81
N GLY A 154 4.49 13.68 6.35
CA GLY A 154 4.90 14.80 7.18
C GLY A 154 3.78 15.33 8.09
N GLU A 155 4.11 16.29 8.96
CA GLU A 155 3.14 16.88 9.90
C GLU A 155 1.99 17.57 9.17
N GLU A 156 2.25 18.16 8.00
CA GLU A 156 1.27 18.79 7.12
C GLU A 156 0.24 17.79 6.57
N GLY A 157 0.56 16.51 6.56
CA GLY A 157 -0.36 15.44 6.15
C GLY A 157 -1.23 14.90 7.28
N PHE A 158 -1.03 15.30 8.54
CA PHE A 158 -1.83 14.78 9.65
C PHE A 158 -3.30 15.16 9.52
N GLY A 159 -4.18 14.17 9.65
CA GLY A 159 -5.63 14.34 9.45
C GLY A 159 -6.06 14.44 7.98
N CYS A 160 -5.14 14.35 7.03
CA CYS A 160 -5.46 14.30 5.60
C CYS A 160 -5.63 12.85 5.11
N LEU A 161 -6.40 12.68 4.04
CA LEU A 161 -6.38 11.45 3.24
C LEU A 161 -5.13 11.47 2.34
N HIS A 162 -4.21 10.53 2.55
CA HIS A 162 -2.95 10.48 1.79
C HIS A 162 -3.18 9.80 0.45
N ALA A 163 -2.80 10.43 -0.65
CA ALA A 163 -2.84 9.78 -1.96
C ALA A 163 -1.73 8.73 -2.08
N ASP A 164 -2.07 7.56 -2.60
CA ASP A 164 -1.14 6.54 -3.06
C ASP A 164 -1.21 6.44 -4.58
N PHE A 165 -0.06 6.69 -5.22
CA PHE A 165 0.12 6.64 -6.67
C PHE A 165 0.29 5.20 -7.09
N ALA A 166 -0.80 4.46 -6.95
CA ALA A 166 -0.78 3.02 -6.89
C ALA A 166 -0.60 2.36 -8.26
N ASN A 167 -0.21 1.10 -8.23
CA ASN A 167 -0.49 0.17 -9.31
C ASN A 167 -1.93 -0.35 -9.20
N MET A 168 -2.53 -0.80 -10.31
CA MET A 168 -3.86 -1.44 -10.26
C MET A 168 -3.86 -2.68 -9.35
N PHE A 169 -2.72 -3.35 -9.22
CA PHE A 169 -2.45 -4.33 -8.16
C PHE A 169 -1.84 -3.59 -6.98
N ILE A 170 -2.64 -3.38 -5.92
CA ILE A 170 -2.21 -2.66 -4.72
C ILE A 170 -0.86 -3.17 -4.18
N GLY A 171 0.00 -2.24 -3.78
CA GLY A 171 1.37 -2.49 -3.32
C GLY A 171 2.40 -2.64 -4.46
N GLY A 172 1.96 -2.69 -5.72
CA GLY A 172 2.81 -2.64 -6.90
C GLY A 172 4.01 -3.59 -6.82
N GLY A 173 5.21 -3.02 -6.93
CA GLY A 173 6.47 -3.76 -6.87
C GLY A 173 7.08 -3.87 -5.49
N VAL A 174 6.35 -3.66 -4.38
CA VAL A 174 6.95 -3.52 -3.04
C VAL A 174 7.75 -4.75 -2.63
N LEU A 175 7.31 -5.95 -3.05
CA LEU A 175 8.02 -7.21 -2.81
C LEU A 175 8.94 -7.64 -3.97
N SER A 176 9.08 -6.81 -5.01
CA SER A 176 9.75 -7.23 -6.26
C SER A 176 10.34 -6.10 -7.11
N GLY A 177 11.24 -5.26 -6.57
CA GLY A 177 12.02 -4.28 -7.32
C GLY A 177 11.45 -2.86 -7.36
N GLY A 178 10.15 -2.68 -7.08
CA GLY A 178 9.51 -1.36 -7.02
C GLY A 178 10.08 -0.52 -5.88
N CYS A 179 10.22 0.78 -6.11
CA CYS A 179 10.87 1.68 -5.15
C CYS A 179 10.47 3.15 -5.38
N VAL A 180 9.24 3.40 -5.79
CA VAL A 180 8.69 4.76 -5.89
C VAL A 180 7.69 4.98 -4.75
N GLN A 181 6.80 5.96 -4.88
CA GLN A 181 5.96 6.41 -3.77
C GLN A 181 5.14 5.28 -3.10
N GLU A 182 4.41 4.46 -3.87
CA GLU A 182 3.62 3.33 -3.35
C GLU A 182 4.50 2.35 -2.56
N GLU A 183 5.58 1.84 -3.17
CA GLU A 183 6.40 0.82 -2.51
C GLU A 183 7.15 1.34 -1.29
N ILE A 184 7.56 2.61 -1.31
CA ILE A 184 8.17 3.24 -0.13
C ILE A 184 7.13 3.35 0.98
N ARG A 185 5.90 3.78 0.67
CA ARG A 185 4.81 3.89 1.65
C ARG A 185 4.47 2.52 2.27
N PHE A 186 4.39 1.48 1.45
CA PHE A 186 4.13 0.12 1.94
C PHE A 186 5.31 -0.45 2.73
N ALA A 187 6.55 -0.07 2.43
CA ALA A 187 7.71 -0.52 3.21
C ALA A 187 7.80 0.16 4.58
N VAL A 188 7.49 1.45 4.68
CA VAL A 188 7.51 2.19 5.96
C VAL A 188 6.27 1.92 6.82
N CYS A 189 5.15 1.56 6.19
CA CYS A 189 3.90 1.14 6.82
C CYS A 189 3.51 -0.30 6.37
N PRO A 190 4.21 -1.37 6.84
CA PRO A 190 4.01 -2.73 6.33
C PRO A 190 2.59 -3.28 6.44
N GLU A 191 1.79 -2.75 7.36
CA GLU A 191 0.38 -3.15 7.54
C GLU A 191 -0.49 -2.89 6.30
N ASN A 192 -0.09 -1.95 5.43
CA ASN A 192 -0.73 -1.74 4.12
C ASN A 192 -0.70 -3.00 3.23
N MET A 193 0.31 -3.87 3.40
CA MET A 193 0.42 -5.12 2.64
C MET A 193 -0.72 -6.10 2.94
N ALA A 194 -1.50 -5.91 4.01
CA ALA A 194 -2.74 -6.67 4.23
C ALA A 194 -3.73 -6.52 3.07
N ALA A 195 -3.78 -5.33 2.44
CA ALA A 195 -4.61 -5.09 1.27
C ALA A 195 -4.22 -5.99 0.08
N MET A 196 -2.94 -6.35 -0.05
CA MET A 196 -2.45 -7.25 -1.10
C MET A 196 -3.02 -8.67 -0.96
N CYS A 197 -3.38 -9.09 0.26
CA CYS A 197 -3.95 -10.41 0.54
C CYS A 197 -5.45 -10.49 0.24
N VAL A 198 -6.16 -9.35 0.22
CA VAL A 198 -7.63 -9.30 0.19
C VAL A 198 -8.22 -8.58 -1.01
N CYS A 199 -7.41 -7.79 -1.73
CA CYS A 199 -7.86 -7.01 -2.88
C CYS A 199 -7.30 -7.57 -4.19
N PRO A 200 -8.16 -8.03 -5.12
CA PRO A 200 -7.78 -8.22 -6.51
C PRO A 200 -7.51 -6.87 -7.18
N ALA A 201 -7.07 -6.86 -8.44
CA ALA A 201 -6.77 -5.63 -9.15
C ALA A 201 -7.96 -4.65 -9.15
N MET A 202 -7.68 -3.35 -9.12
CA MET A 202 -8.68 -2.30 -9.29
C MET A 202 -9.12 -2.20 -10.75
N LEU A 203 -10.42 -2.02 -10.98
CA LEU A 203 -10.97 -1.61 -12.26
C LEU A 203 -10.86 -0.09 -12.44
N ALA A 204 -11.10 0.42 -13.66
CA ALA A 204 -10.95 1.84 -13.99
C ALA A 204 -11.86 2.78 -13.15
N ASN A 205 -12.98 2.28 -12.64
CA ASN A 205 -13.97 2.98 -11.82
C ASN A 205 -13.84 2.68 -10.31
N GLU A 206 -12.74 2.06 -9.89
CA GLU A 206 -12.52 1.63 -8.51
C GLU A 206 -11.34 2.34 -7.86
N SER A 207 -11.34 2.39 -6.53
CA SER A 207 -10.18 2.77 -5.72
C SER A 207 -10.16 1.92 -4.45
N LEU A 208 -9.04 1.94 -3.74
CA LEU A 208 -8.90 1.34 -2.42
C LEU A 208 -8.54 2.42 -1.40
N THR A 209 -9.14 2.35 -0.21
CA THR A 209 -8.71 3.15 0.94
C THR A 209 -8.25 2.20 2.04
N ILE A 210 -7.08 2.43 2.61
CA ILE A 210 -6.52 1.68 3.72
C ILE A 210 -6.42 2.62 4.92
N GLU A 211 -7.16 2.34 5.97
CA GLU A 211 -7.21 3.10 7.21
C GLU A 211 -6.48 2.34 8.32
N GLY A 212 -5.77 3.06 9.19
CA GLY A 212 -5.23 2.50 10.44
C GLY A 212 -3.82 1.92 10.37
N ALA A 213 -3.18 1.91 9.19
CA ALA A 213 -1.83 1.39 9.01
C ALA A 213 -0.77 2.35 9.59
N GLU A 214 0.01 1.87 10.57
CA GLU A 214 1.01 2.67 11.27
C GLU A 214 2.32 2.77 10.48
N GLN A 215 2.99 3.93 10.58
CA GLN A 215 4.37 4.07 10.11
C GLN A 215 5.38 3.59 11.16
N PHE A 216 6.13 2.56 10.82
CA PHE A 216 7.15 1.97 11.71
C PHE A 216 8.55 2.44 11.41
N SER A 217 8.83 2.91 10.18
CA SER A 217 10.18 3.26 9.76
C SER A 217 10.27 4.67 9.21
N ALA A 218 11.36 5.36 9.53
CA ALA A 218 11.78 6.54 8.80
C ALA A 218 12.57 6.09 7.55
N TYR A 219 12.69 6.98 6.56
CA TYR A 219 13.48 6.70 5.36
C TYR A 219 14.18 7.95 4.83
N LYS A 220 15.13 7.73 3.93
CA LYS A 220 15.80 8.78 3.15
C LYS A 220 15.95 8.32 1.71
N GLY A 221 16.02 9.28 0.79
CA GLY A 221 16.20 9.02 -0.63
C GLY A 221 14.94 8.44 -1.30
N TYR A 222 15.01 8.28 -2.61
CA TYR A 222 13.88 7.86 -3.43
C TYR A 222 14.37 7.05 -4.63
N GLY A 223 13.65 5.99 -5.01
CA GLY A 223 14.05 5.14 -6.12
C GLY A 223 15.24 4.22 -5.84
N ALA A 224 15.64 3.49 -6.87
CA ALA A 224 16.68 2.47 -6.82
C ALA A 224 18.13 3.01 -6.90
N GLY A 225 18.31 4.33 -6.89
CA GLY A 225 19.61 4.99 -7.08
C GLY A 225 20.69 4.58 -6.06
N ARG A 226 21.95 4.55 -6.48
CA ARG A 226 23.07 4.22 -5.57
C ARG A 226 23.44 5.35 -4.62
N VAL A 227 23.32 6.60 -5.05
CA VAL A 227 23.72 7.77 -4.24
C VAL A 227 22.52 8.36 -3.50
N LEU A 228 21.41 8.60 -4.22
CA LEU A 228 20.19 9.23 -3.69
C LEU A 228 19.00 8.26 -3.54
N GLY A 229 19.23 6.95 -3.65
CA GLY A 229 18.15 5.96 -3.56
C GLY A 229 17.74 5.65 -2.13
N LEU A 230 16.65 4.88 -2.01
CA LEU A 230 16.00 4.56 -0.75
C LEU A 230 16.95 3.95 0.28
N ARG A 231 16.93 4.47 1.51
CA ARG A 231 17.64 3.95 2.68
C ARG A 231 16.70 3.91 3.87
N TYR A 232 16.90 2.90 4.73
CA TYR A 232 16.29 2.86 6.05
C TYR A 232 16.80 4.04 6.89
N GLY A 233 15.88 4.82 7.44
CA GLY A 233 16.14 6.02 8.23
C GLY A 233 16.13 5.80 9.74
N GLY A 234 15.88 4.56 10.20
CA GLY A 234 15.71 4.24 11.61
C GLY A 234 14.25 3.99 12.00
N ASN A 235 14.04 3.62 13.25
CA ASN A 235 12.71 3.41 13.80
C ASN A 235 11.93 4.72 13.80
N HIS A 236 10.62 4.64 13.52
CA HIS A 236 9.71 5.78 13.58
C HIS A 236 8.63 5.53 14.64
N VAL A 237 8.24 6.60 15.32
CA VAL A 237 7.10 6.61 16.24
C VAL A 237 6.05 7.48 15.60
N ASP A 238 4.99 6.85 15.12
CA ASP A 238 3.89 7.55 14.47
C ASP A 238 3.17 8.47 15.48
N ARG A 239 2.97 9.73 15.08
CA ARG A 239 2.38 10.78 15.92
C ARG A 239 0.92 11.07 15.61
N ASN A 240 0.32 10.36 14.64
CA ASN A 240 -1.11 10.48 14.38
C ASN A 240 -1.92 10.09 15.63
N ALA A 241 -3.07 10.73 15.80
CA ALA A 241 -3.98 10.40 16.89
C ALA A 241 -4.50 8.95 16.75
N ARG A 242 -4.93 8.36 17.86
CA ARG A 242 -5.57 7.04 17.86
C ARG A 242 -7.01 7.15 18.37
N ASP A 243 -7.89 6.30 17.87
CA ASP A 243 -9.24 6.15 18.39
C ASP A 243 -9.25 5.42 19.76
N THR A 244 -10.45 5.17 20.30
CA THR A 244 -10.63 4.47 21.58
C THR A 244 -10.22 3.00 21.55
N GLU A 245 -10.14 2.38 20.37
CA GLU A 245 -9.72 0.99 20.16
C GLU A 245 -8.20 0.87 19.91
N GLY A 246 -7.52 2.01 19.72
CA GLY A 246 -6.09 2.11 19.42
C GLY A 246 -5.76 2.17 17.92
N THR A 247 -6.77 2.23 17.05
CA THR A 247 -6.59 2.40 15.60
C THR A 247 -6.03 3.77 15.31
N LEU A 248 -5.02 3.84 14.45
CA LEU A 248 -4.40 5.09 14.07
C LEU A 248 -5.32 5.87 13.12
N LEU A 249 -5.54 7.15 13.37
CA LEU A 249 -6.38 8.03 12.55
C LEU A 249 -5.60 8.54 11.33
N VAL A 250 -5.28 7.62 10.44
CA VAL A 250 -4.60 7.87 9.16
C VAL A 250 -5.23 7.00 8.08
N ALA A 251 -5.37 7.55 6.88
CA ALA A 251 -5.88 6.81 5.74
C ALA A 251 -5.04 7.07 4.50
N LEU A 252 -4.81 6.02 3.73
CA LEU A 252 -4.17 6.01 2.43
C LEU A 252 -5.22 5.69 1.36
N CYS A 253 -5.30 6.48 0.30
CA CYS A 253 -6.18 6.22 -0.83
C CYS A 253 -5.37 5.86 -2.08
N ALA A 254 -5.41 4.59 -2.44
CA ALA A 254 -4.76 4.04 -3.62
C ALA A 254 -5.64 4.22 -4.86
N MET A 255 -5.04 4.88 -5.85
CA MET A 255 -5.63 5.10 -7.16
C MET A 255 -4.56 4.95 -8.24
N ASP A 256 -4.80 4.05 -9.18
CA ASP A 256 -3.86 3.78 -10.27
C ASP A 256 -4.09 4.73 -11.44
N ALA A 257 -3.04 5.46 -11.85
CA ALA A 257 -3.03 6.25 -13.08
C ALA A 257 -2.87 5.35 -14.32
N PHE A 258 -3.29 5.82 -15.49
CA PHE A 258 -3.11 5.09 -16.74
C PHE A 258 -1.62 5.00 -17.08
N ASP A 259 -1.14 3.79 -17.39
CA ASP A 259 0.27 3.56 -17.70
C ASP A 259 0.56 3.75 -19.20
N TYR A 260 1.11 4.91 -19.55
CA TYR A 260 1.50 5.21 -20.93
C TYR A 260 2.79 4.53 -21.40
N ARG A 261 3.53 3.82 -20.54
CA ARG A 261 4.81 3.18 -20.93
C ARG A 261 4.62 2.05 -21.95
N SER A 262 3.46 1.40 -21.92
CA SER A 262 3.07 0.36 -22.89
C SER A 262 2.30 0.91 -24.09
N GLU A 263 1.98 2.20 -24.11
CA GLU A 263 1.21 2.79 -25.20
C GLU A 263 2.11 3.19 -26.38
N PRO A 264 1.64 3.04 -27.63
CA PRO A 264 2.36 3.51 -28.81
C PRO A 264 2.59 5.03 -28.83
N ASP A 265 1.69 5.78 -28.18
CA ASP A 265 1.74 7.24 -28.09
C ASP A 265 1.56 7.67 -26.62
N ALA A 266 2.63 8.17 -26.02
CA ALA A 266 2.65 8.73 -24.66
C ALA A 266 2.63 10.27 -24.66
N SER A 267 2.32 10.90 -25.81
CA SER A 267 2.31 12.36 -25.94
C SER A 267 1.28 13.02 -25.02
N LEU A 268 1.54 14.27 -24.65
CA LEU A 268 0.57 15.08 -23.90
C LEU A 268 -0.78 15.16 -24.63
N GLN A 269 -0.76 15.20 -25.97
CA GLN A 269 -1.99 15.22 -26.77
C GLN A 269 -2.83 13.94 -26.56
N ARG A 270 -2.18 12.78 -26.45
CA ARG A 270 -2.86 11.52 -26.12
C ARG A 270 -3.41 11.52 -24.71
N GLN A 271 -2.62 11.97 -23.73
CA GLN A 271 -3.03 12.06 -22.33
C GLN A 271 -4.23 12.99 -22.14
N MET A 272 -4.27 14.09 -22.91
CA MET A 272 -5.36 15.07 -22.90
C MET A 272 -6.56 14.67 -23.77
N ALA A 273 -6.52 13.52 -24.45
CA ALA A 273 -7.68 13.04 -25.19
C ALA A 273 -8.83 12.74 -24.21
N VAL A 274 -10.06 13.07 -24.62
CA VAL A 274 -11.26 13.01 -23.77
C VAL A 274 -11.40 11.66 -23.05
N GLU A 275 -11.10 10.55 -23.70
CA GLU A 275 -11.19 9.22 -23.08
C GLU A 275 -10.24 9.02 -21.89
N HIS A 276 -9.02 9.54 -21.98
CA HIS A 276 -8.00 9.44 -20.93
C HIS A 276 -8.33 10.39 -19.78
N VAL A 277 -8.68 11.64 -20.10
CA VAL A 277 -9.12 12.62 -19.10
C VAL A 277 -10.33 12.11 -18.32
N MET A 278 -11.34 11.55 -18.99
CA MET A 278 -12.52 10.99 -18.32
C MET A 278 -12.17 9.79 -17.44
N ARG A 279 -11.24 8.93 -17.89
CA ARG A 279 -10.75 7.79 -17.09
C ARG A 279 -10.08 8.28 -15.81
N GLU A 280 -9.19 9.27 -15.90
CA GLU A 280 -8.51 9.82 -14.71
C GLU A 280 -9.47 10.56 -13.78
N LEU A 281 -10.45 11.29 -14.33
CA LEU A 281 -11.48 11.95 -13.53
C LEU A 281 -12.35 10.94 -12.77
N GLU A 282 -12.80 9.85 -13.41
CA GLU A 282 -13.59 8.82 -12.71
C GLU A 282 -12.77 8.06 -11.67
N LYS A 283 -11.48 7.79 -11.94
CA LYS A 283 -10.56 7.18 -10.98
C LYS A 283 -10.39 8.06 -9.75
N ALA A 284 -10.07 9.34 -9.94
CA ALA A 284 -9.93 10.30 -8.86
C ALA A 284 -11.27 10.53 -8.11
N ALA A 285 -12.39 10.51 -8.82
CA ALA A 285 -13.71 10.62 -8.20
C ALA A 285 -14.09 9.39 -7.36
N ALA A 286 -13.64 8.19 -7.74
CA ALA A 286 -13.77 7.00 -6.89
C ALA A 286 -12.90 7.12 -5.64
N ALA A 287 -11.68 7.63 -5.79
CA ALA A 287 -10.70 7.81 -4.71
C ALA A 287 -11.13 8.85 -3.66
N PHE A 288 -11.64 10.01 -4.10
CA PHE A 288 -11.97 11.13 -3.22
C PHE A 288 -13.45 11.18 -2.82
N ALA A 289 -14.24 10.16 -3.18
CA ALA A 289 -15.60 10.04 -2.70
C ALA A 289 -15.60 9.77 -1.18
N PRO A 290 -16.48 10.43 -0.40
CA PRO A 290 -16.65 10.13 1.02
C PRO A 290 -17.10 8.67 1.27
#